data_AF-A0A437UJ66-F1
#
_entry.id   AF-A0A437UJ66-F1
#
_cell.length_a   1.000
_cell.length_b   1.000
_cell.length_c   1.000
_cell.angle_alpha   90.00
_cell.angle_beta   90.00
_cell.angle_gamma   90.00
#
_symmetry.space_group_name_H-M   'P 1'
#
loop_
_entity.id
_entity.type
_entity.pdbx_description
1 polymer ?
#
loop_
_entity_poly.entity_id
_entity_poly.type
_entity_poly.pdbx_seq_one_letter_code
_entity_poly.pdbx_strand_id
1 'polypeptide(L)'
;MKITINKKEYTLHFGLDFIEALDKTEIIDRNGMQVGMGTQMNVGLLADSRNPKYLVNIVHAALTTEDSTPSISDIRQWIEEQEDIPGVIDAFLLQLEQVNLLAGMVNWKAVKVQNKEALKKFLK
;
A
#
# COMPACT_ATOMS: atom_id res chain seq x y z
N MET A 1 -2.73 -0.24 -10.45
CA MET A 1 -4.08 -0.12 -9.84
C MET A 1 -4.52 1.32 -9.96
N LYS A 2 -5.83 1.58 -10.11
CA LYS A 2 -6.38 2.95 -10.14
C LYS A 2 -7.36 3.15 -9.00
N ILE A 3 -7.39 4.35 -8.43
CA ILE A 3 -8.35 4.74 -7.39
C ILE A 3 -8.92 6.12 -7.72
N THR A 4 -10.13 6.40 -7.23
CA THR A 4 -10.77 7.70 -7.39
C THR A 4 -10.91 8.37 -6.04
N ILE A 5 -10.27 9.54 -5.88
CA ILE A 5 -10.34 10.37 -4.68
C ILE A 5 -10.85 11.75 -5.12
N ASN A 6 -11.88 12.29 -4.47
CA ASN A 6 -12.45 13.60 -4.79
C ASN A 6 -12.79 13.80 -6.29
N LYS A 7 -13.37 12.76 -6.92
CA LYS A 7 -13.74 12.71 -8.35
C LYS A 7 -12.54 12.78 -9.33
N LYS A 8 -11.31 12.70 -8.84
CA LYS A 8 -10.10 12.58 -9.66
C LYS A 8 -9.59 11.14 -9.60
N GLU A 9 -9.28 10.59 -10.77
CA GLU A 9 -8.63 9.29 -10.88
C GLU A 9 -7.12 9.46 -10.66
N TYR A 10 -6.53 8.52 -9.92
CA TYR A 10 -5.10 8.44 -9.67
C TYR A 10 -4.59 7.04 -10.01
N THR A 11 -3.40 6.96 -10.59
CA THR A 11 -2.72 5.69 -10.84
C THR A 11 -1.75 5.42 -9.71
N LEU A 12 -1.86 4.24 -9.10
CA LEU A 12 -0.95 3.77 -8.07
C LEU A 12 0.24 3.06 -8.71
N HIS A 13 1.43 3.58 -8.45
CA HIS A 13 2.72 3.07 -8.93
C HIS A 13 3.49 2.39 -7.80
N PHE A 14 3.81 1.11 -7.97
CA PHE A 14 4.54 0.30 -6.97
C PHE A 14 5.99 0.04 -7.44
N GLY A 15 6.69 1.11 -7.80
CA GLY A 15 8.08 1.08 -8.29
C GLY A 15 9.14 1.31 -7.21
N LEU A 16 10.35 1.69 -7.61
CA LEU A 16 11.42 2.05 -6.67
C LEU A 16 11.08 3.29 -5.84
N ASP A 17 10.44 4.30 -6.45
CA ASP A 17 10.03 5.51 -5.72
C ASP A 17 9.02 5.21 -4.61
N PHE A 18 8.15 4.21 -4.82
CA PHE A 18 7.23 3.71 -3.80
C PHE A 18 7.98 3.09 -2.62
N ILE A 19 8.98 2.26 -2.90
CA ILE A 19 9.82 1.60 -1.88
C ILE A 19 10.58 2.68 -1.09
N GLU A 20 11.25 3.59 -1.77
CA GLU A 20 12.01 4.68 -1.14
C GLU A 20 11.10 5.60 -0.32
N ALA A 21 9.90 5.90 -0.81
CA ALA A 21 8.93 6.72 -0.10
C ALA A 21 8.47 6.11 1.24
N LEU A 22 8.35 4.77 1.33
CA LEU A 22 8.06 4.08 2.58
C LEU A 22 9.30 3.93 3.46
N ASP A 23 10.42 3.53 2.87
CA ASP A 23 11.63 3.18 3.62
C ASP A 23 12.29 4.40 4.27
N LYS A 24 12.11 5.59 3.71
CA LYS A 24 12.60 6.85 4.32
C LYS A 24 11.84 7.28 5.57
N THR A 25 10.60 6.82 5.76
CA THR A 25 9.75 7.24 6.90
C THR A 25 9.88 6.32 8.10
N GLU A 26 10.30 5.08 7.88
CA GLU A 26 10.40 4.04 8.92
C GLU A 26 11.82 3.46 8.90
N ILE A 27 12.71 4.14 9.60
CA ILE A 27 14.12 3.79 9.72
C ILE A 27 14.35 3.14 11.08
N ILE A 28 15.07 2.01 11.10
CA ILE A 28 15.53 1.40 12.34
C ILE A 28 17.05 1.45 12.43
N ASP A 29 17.56 1.55 13.66
CA ASP A 29 18.97 1.35 13.94
C ASP A 29 19.25 -0.15 14.11
N ARG A 30 20.14 -0.68 13.27
CA ARG A 30 20.73 -2.01 13.44
C ARG A 30 22.23 -1.88 13.62
N ASN A 31 22.68 -1.98 14.86
CA ASN A 31 24.10 -1.92 15.23
C ASN A 31 24.79 -0.63 14.74
N GLY A 32 24.11 0.51 14.87
CA GLY A 32 24.61 1.83 14.44
C GLY A 32 24.43 2.11 12.95
N MET A 33 23.82 1.20 12.19
CA MET A 33 23.45 1.40 10.79
C MET A 33 21.96 1.69 10.66
N GLN A 34 21.62 2.80 10.01
CA GLN A 34 20.24 3.15 9.68
C GLN A 34 19.76 2.31 8.49
N VAL A 35 18.69 1.55 8.69
CA VAL A 35 18.09 0.70 7.66
C VAL A 35 16.63 1.08 7.48
N GLY A 36 16.24 1.43 6.25
CA GLY A 36 14.85 1.64 5.88
C GLY A 36 14.08 0.32 5.88
N MET A 37 12.93 0.29 6.56
CA MET A 37 12.09 -0.91 6.70
C MET A 37 10.60 -0.64 6.45
N GLY A 38 10.25 0.55 5.99
CA GLY A 38 8.86 0.97 5.85
C GLY A 38 8.03 0.10 4.92
N THR A 39 8.61 -0.38 3.82
CA THR A 39 7.94 -1.29 2.90
C THR A 39 7.57 -2.60 3.59
N GLN A 40 8.56 -3.24 4.22
CA GLN A 40 8.34 -4.49 4.97
C GLN A 40 7.34 -4.28 6.11
N MET A 41 7.47 -3.19 6.85
CA MET A 41 6.61 -2.90 8.01
C MET A 41 5.18 -2.59 7.61
N ASN A 42 4.95 -1.66 6.69
CA ASN A 42 3.58 -1.25 6.33
C ASN A 42 2.83 -2.39 5.61
N VAL A 43 3.47 -3.05 4.64
CA VAL A 43 2.82 -4.15 3.90
C VAL A 43 2.64 -5.39 4.78
N GLY A 44 3.65 -5.74 5.59
CA GLY A 44 3.57 -6.86 6.52
C GLY A 44 2.49 -6.65 7.59
N LEU A 45 2.46 -5.47 8.23
CA LEU A 45 1.45 -5.17 9.25
C LEU A 45 0.06 -5.03 8.65
N LEU A 46 -0.08 -4.54 7.42
CA LEU A 46 -1.36 -4.59 6.69
C LEU A 46 -1.83 -6.04 6.50
N ALA A 47 -0.94 -6.93 6.05
CA ALA A 47 -1.27 -8.34 5.82
C ALA A 47 -1.65 -9.07 7.12
N ASP A 48 -0.92 -8.83 8.20
CA ASP A 48 -1.09 -9.53 9.47
C ASP A 48 -2.30 -9.03 10.27
N SER A 49 -2.41 -7.70 10.40
CA SER A 49 -3.43 -7.09 11.27
C SER A 49 -4.71 -6.71 10.54
N ARG A 50 -4.66 -6.63 9.20
CA ARG A 50 -5.73 -6.08 8.36
C ARG A 50 -6.20 -4.68 8.81
N ASN A 51 -5.33 -3.93 9.47
CA ASN A 51 -5.63 -2.60 9.95
C ASN A 51 -5.50 -1.59 8.80
N PRO A 52 -6.59 -0.90 8.41
CA PRO A 52 -6.59 0.01 7.27
C PRO A 52 -5.66 1.22 7.46
N LYS A 53 -5.19 1.53 8.67
CA LYS A 53 -4.22 2.63 8.87
C LYS A 53 -2.94 2.47 8.03
N TYR A 54 -2.51 1.24 7.76
CA TYR A 54 -1.33 0.97 6.96
C TYR A 54 -1.56 1.22 5.46
N LEU A 55 -2.82 1.21 4.99
CA LEU A 55 -3.15 1.63 3.62
C LEU A 55 -2.85 3.10 3.39
N VAL A 56 -2.93 3.97 4.40
CA VAL A 56 -2.63 5.40 4.25
C VAL A 56 -1.23 5.61 3.68
N ASN A 57 -0.23 4.98 4.30
CA ASN A 57 1.16 5.10 3.88
C ASN A 57 1.40 4.41 2.54
N ILE A 58 0.79 3.25 2.30
CA ILE A 58 0.91 2.50 1.04
C ILE A 58 0.34 3.31 -0.13
N VAL A 59 -0.86 3.88 0.03
CA VAL A 59 -1.51 4.71 -1.00
C VAL A 59 -0.70 5.98 -1.23
N HIS A 60 -0.31 6.68 -0.16
CA HIS A 60 0.47 7.90 -0.27
C HIS A 60 1.80 7.66 -0.99
N ALA A 61 2.54 6.62 -0.60
CA ALA A 61 3.79 6.25 -1.25
C ALA A 61 3.59 5.91 -2.74
N ALA A 62 2.51 5.20 -3.08
CA ALA A 62 2.23 4.80 -4.45
C ALA A 62 1.79 5.96 -5.36
N LEU A 63 1.49 7.12 -4.78
CA LEU A 63 1.14 8.36 -5.47
C LEU A 63 2.30 9.37 -5.51
N THR A 64 3.49 9.00 -5.02
CA THR A 64 4.65 9.92 -4.93
C THR A 64 5.11 10.41 -6.31
N THR A 65 4.88 9.63 -7.37
CA THR A 65 5.27 9.96 -8.75
C THR A 65 4.18 10.68 -9.53
N GLU A 66 3.01 10.94 -8.94
CA GLU A 66 1.92 11.68 -9.58
C GLU A 66 2.16 13.19 -9.49
N ASP A 67 1.93 13.91 -10.59
CA ASP A 67 2.12 15.38 -10.68
C ASP A 67 1.28 16.16 -9.67
N SER A 68 0.18 15.57 -9.21
CA SER A 68 -0.68 16.13 -8.18
C SER A 68 -1.11 14.99 -7.27
N THR A 69 -0.55 14.97 -6.06
CA THR A 69 -0.85 14.00 -5.01
C THR A 69 -2.02 14.51 -4.15
N PRO A 70 -3.03 13.67 -3.83
CA PRO A 70 -4.07 14.04 -2.87
C PRO A 70 -3.46 14.22 -1.48
N SER A 71 -4.11 15.03 -0.62
CA SER A 71 -3.61 15.21 0.74
C SER A 71 -3.74 13.92 1.56
N ILE A 72 -2.93 13.77 2.62
CA ILE A 72 -3.09 12.65 3.56
C ILE A 72 -4.50 12.59 4.13
N SER A 73 -5.13 13.75 4.38
CA SER A 73 -6.53 13.82 4.84
C SER A 73 -7.50 13.26 3.80
N ASP A 74 -7.31 13.59 2.52
CA ASP A 74 -8.13 13.04 1.44
C ASP A 74 -7.95 11.52 1.30
N ILE A 75 -6.73 11.01 1.45
CA ILE A 75 -6.46 9.57 1.43
C ILE A 75 -7.16 8.86 2.60
N ARG A 76 -7.08 9.44 3.80
CA ARG A 76 -7.76 8.89 5.00
C ARG A 76 -9.27 8.89 4.81
N GLN A 77 -9.84 9.99 4.34
CA GLN A 77 -11.26 10.09 4.05
C GLN A 77 -11.68 9.05 3.00
N TRP A 78 -10.93 8.92 1.91
CA TRP A 78 -11.19 7.89 0.90
C TRP A 78 -11.19 6.48 1.51
N ILE A 79 -10.25 6.16 2.41
CA ILE A 79 -10.25 4.88 3.13
C ILE A 79 -11.50 4.76 4.00
N GLU A 80 -11.83 5.76 4.82
CA GLU A 80 -12.99 5.74 5.73
C GLU A 80 -14.34 5.59 5.00
N GLU A 81 -14.43 6.06 3.76
CA GLU A 81 -15.63 5.98 2.92
C GLU A 81 -15.83 4.61 2.24
N GLN A 82 -14.88 3.67 2.31
CA GLN A 82 -15.04 2.37 1.65
C GLN A 82 -16.05 1.48 2.39
N GLU A 83 -17.10 1.05 1.70
CA GLU A 83 -18.10 0.11 2.23
C GLU A 83 -17.53 -1.29 2.53
N ASP A 84 -16.50 -1.72 1.77
CA ASP A 84 -15.86 -3.04 1.86
C ASP A 84 -14.35 -2.91 2.11
N ILE A 85 -13.97 -2.34 3.27
CA ILE A 85 -12.56 -2.24 3.70
C ILE A 85 -11.82 -3.57 3.59
N PRO A 86 -12.36 -4.72 4.06
CA PRO A 86 -11.66 -5.99 3.95
C PRO A 86 -11.34 -6.36 2.50
N GLY A 87 -12.29 -6.13 1.57
CA GLY A 87 -12.08 -6.32 0.14
C GLY A 87 -11.07 -5.34 -0.46
N VAL A 88 -11.05 -4.08 -0.02
CA VAL A 88 -10.04 -3.10 -0.45
C VAL A 88 -8.64 -3.57 -0.04
N ILE A 89 -8.47 -3.99 1.22
CA ILE A 89 -7.20 -4.52 1.72
C ILE A 89 -6.75 -5.73 0.89
N ASP A 90 -7.65 -6.67 0.61
CA ASP A 90 -7.33 -7.84 -0.21
C ASP A 90 -6.93 -7.47 -1.63
N ALA A 91 -7.58 -6.48 -2.25
CA ALA A 91 -7.19 -6.00 -3.56
C ALA A 91 -5.79 -5.38 -3.57
N PHE A 92 -5.45 -4.59 -2.55
CA PHE A 92 -4.11 -4.03 -2.41
C PHE A 92 -3.06 -5.11 -2.20
N LEU A 93 -3.31 -6.08 -1.31
CA LEU A 93 -2.37 -7.19 -1.07
C LEU A 93 -2.15 -8.02 -2.33
N LEU A 94 -3.22 -8.36 -3.07
CA LEU A 94 -3.11 -9.08 -4.35
C LEU A 94 -2.33 -8.29 -5.40
N GLN A 95 -2.52 -6.96 -5.44
CA GLN A 95 -1.80 -6.10 -6.37
C GLN A 95 -0.31 -6.01 -6.01
N LEU A 96 0.02 -5.86 -4.73
CA LEU A 96 1.39 -5.78 -4.23
C LEU A 96 2.14 -7.11 -4.40
N GLU A 97 1.46 -8.24 -4.21
CA GLU A 97 2.03 -9.59 -4.41
C GLU A 97 2.52 -9.80 -5.86
N GLN A 98 1.86 -9.16 -6.84
CA GLN A 98 2.26 -9.23 -8.25
C GLN A 98 3.48 -8.35 -8.59
N VAL A 99 3.93 -7.49 -7.68
CA VAL A 99 5.05 -6.59 -7.91
C VAL A 99 6.35 -7.35 -7.64
N ASN A 100 7.09 -7.68 -8.70
CA ASN A 100 8.35 -8.43 -8.62
C ASN A 100 9.39 -7.80 -7.67
N LEU A 101 9.42 -6.46 -7.59
CA LEU A 101 10.33 -5.73 -6.68
C LEU A 101 10.06 -6.04 -5.20
N LEU A 102 8.84 -6.42 -4.84
CA LEU A 102 8.42 -6.70 -3.45
C LEU A 102 8.52 -8.19 -3.09
N ALA A 103 8.85 -9.07 -4.05
CA ALA A 103 8.81 -10.52 -3.85
C ALA A 103 9.68 -11.03 -2.69
N GLY A 104 10.82 -10.37 -2.45
CA GLY A 104 11.75 -10.69 -1.35
C GLY A 104 11.56 -9.85 -0.08
N MET A 105 10.69 -8.84 -0.10
CA MET A 105 10.55 -7.87 1.00
C MET A 105 9.45 -8.25 1.99
N VAL A 106 8.48 -9.05 1.53
CA VAL A 106 7.31 -9.47 2.30
C VAL A 106 7.20 -10.98 2.23
N ASN A 107 6.83 -11.61 3.34
CA ASN A 107 6.57 -13.04 3.37
C ASN A 107 5.20 -13.37 2.76
N TRP A 108 5.09 -13.28 1.43
CA TRP A 108 3.85 -13.51 0.69
C TRP A 108 3.20 -14.88 0.96
N LYS A 109 4.00 -15.90 1.28
CA LYS A 109 3.51 -17.23 1.66
C LYS A 109 2.67 -17.24 2.94
N ALA A 110 2.88 -16.26 3.82
CA ALA A 110 2.13 -16.10 5.06
C ALA A 110 0.90 -15.18 4.91
N VAL A 111 0.80 -14.44 3.79
CA VAL A 111 -0.29 -13.49 3.55
C VAL A 111 -1.58 -14.25 3.26
N LYS A 112 -2.61 -13.99 4.07
CA LYS A 112 -3.94 -14.59 3.90
C LYS A 112 -4.87 -13.59 3.23
N VAL A 113 -5.09 -13.78 1.94
CA VAL A 113 -6.12 -13.07 1.18
C VAL A 113 -7.45 -13.80 1.33
N GLN A 114 -8.50 -13.10 1.79
CA GLN A 114 -9.82 -13.68 2.03
C GLN A 114 -10.71 -13.60 0.77
N ASN A 115 -10.55 -12.56 -0.03
CA ASN A 115 -11.30 -12.29 -1.24
C ASN A 115 -10.39 -12.26 -2.48
N LYS A 116 -10.19 -13.43 -3.11
CA LYS A 116 -9.35 -13.56 -4.32
C LYS A 116 -9.91 -12.84 -5.55
N GLU A 117 -11.18 -12.48 -5.52
CA GLU A 117 -11.87 -11.75 -6.59
C GLU A 117 -11.78 -10.23 -6.39
N ALA A 118 -11.23 -9.77 -5.26
CA ALA A 118 -11.17 -8.36 -4.89
C ALA A 118 -10.51 -7.49 -5.97
N LEU A 119 -9.42 -7.97 -6.59
CA LEU A 119 -8.72 -7.23 -7.63
C LEU A 119 -9.61 -6.92 -8.84
N LYS A 120 -10.57 -7.80 -9.18
CA LYS A 120 -11.49 -7.59 -10.32
C LYS A 120 -12.43 -6.39 -10.12
N LYS A 121 -12.66 -5.96 -8.88
CA LYS A 121 -13.45 -4.75 -8.59
C LYS A 121 -12.70 -3.46 -9.00
N PHE A 122 -11.37 -3.50 -9.03
CA PHE A 122 -10.50 -2.34 -9.29
C PHE A 122 -9.86 -2.32 -10.69
N LEU A 123 -10.15 -3.34 -11.52
CA LEU A 123 -9.65 -3.48 -12.89
C LEU A 123 -10.72 -3.19 -13.96
N LYS A 124 -11.90 -2.71 -13.57
CA LYS A 124 -13.00 -2.37 -14.48
C LYS A 124 -12.85 -0.97 -15.07
#